data_AF-A0A920UHL9-F1
#
_entry.id   AF-A0A920UHL9-F1
#
_cell.length_a   1.000
_cell.length_b   1.000
_cell.length_c   1.000
_cell.angle_alpha   90.00
_cell.angle_beta   90.00
_cell.angle_gamma   90.00
#
_symmetry.space_group_name_H-M   'P 1'
#
loop_
_entity.id
_entity.type
_entity.pdbx_description
1 polymer ?
#
loop_
_entity_poly.entity_id
_entity_poly.type
_entity_poly.pdbx_seq_one_letter_code
_entity_poly.pdbx_strand_id
1 'polypeptide(L)'
;MLSVQNAEKKRVRSWEYIFGYTCVNDVTAVEFLFEDKAFQQWTRCKGFDTFTPIGPCIATGIDPARMQVKAVQNGETRQDYPVSDMIFSPLQIVSMILTTRHYVRET
;
A
#
# COMPACT_ATOMS: atom_id res chain seq x y z
N MET A 1 36.67 -19.76 5.96
CA MET A 1 36.42 -18.53 6.75
C MET A 1 35.64 -17.57 5.87
N LEU A 2 34.31 -17.60 5.95
CA LEU A 2 33.41 -16.52 5.54
C LEU A 2 32.25 -16.62 6.54
N SER A 3 32.34 -15.83 7.60
CA SER A 3 31.29 -15.71 8.59
C SER A 3 30.09 -15.04 7.93
N VAL A 4 29.02 -15.80 7.73
CA VAL A 4 27.69 -15.23 7.50
C VAL A 4 27.35 -14.52 8.80
N GLN A 5 27.59 -13.21 8.85
CA GLN A 5 27.10 -12.39 9.94
C GLN A 5 25.57 -12.43 9.84
N ASN A 6 24.94 -13.08 10.82
CA ASN A 6 23.52 -12.92 11.10
C ASN A 6 23.27 -11.43 11.31
N ALA A 7 22.86 -10.73 10.26
CA ALA A 7 22.31 -9.40 10.39
C ALA A 7 21.04 -9.57 11.22
N GLU A 8 21.12 -9.25 12.52
CA GLU A 8 19.95 -9.08 13.37
C GLU A 8 18.94 -8.25 12.57
N LYS A 9 17.77 -8.83 12.29
CA LYS A 9 16.65 -8.08 11.71
C LYS A 9 16.32 -7.01 12.74
N LYS A 10 16.89 -5.81 12.56
CA LYS A 10 16.57 -4.64 13.36
C LYS A 10 15.05 -4.51 13.28
N ARG A 11 14.38 -4.84 14.38
CA ARG A 11 12.91 -4.92 14.43
C ARG A 11 12.41 -3.48 14.34
N VAL A 12 12.19 -3.01 13.12
CA VAL A 12 11.73 -1.66 12.86
C VAL A 12 10.37 -1.50 13.52
N ARG A 13 10.27 -0.58 14.49
CA ARG A 13 8.99 -0.20 15.08
C ARG A 13 8.21 0.58 14.03
N SER A 14 7.50 -0.15 13.17
CA SER A 14 6.92 0.40 11.93
C SER A 14 5.91 1.53 12.18
N TRP A 15 5.33 1.60 13.38
CA TRP A 15 4.42 2.68 13.77
C TRP A 15 5.11 4.04 13.87
N GLU A 16 6.42 4.09 14.15
CA GLU A 16 7.18 5.34 14.16
C GLU A 16 7.39 5.92 12.75
N TYR A 17 7.17 5.09 11.72
CA TYR A 17 7.37 5.45 10.31
C TYR A 17 6.05 5.75 9.60
N ILE A 18 4.91 5.71 10.32
CA ILE A 18 3.59 6.06 9.78
C ILE A 18 3.17 7.40 10.39
N PHE A 19 3.15 8.45 9.58
CA PHE A 19 2.62 9.76 9.99
C PHE A 19 1.10 9.72 10.19
N GLY A 20 0.37 9.07 9.29
CA GLY A 20 -1.07 8.93 9.33
C GLY A 20 -1.62 8.13 8.14
N TYR A 21 -2.94 8.14 7.99
CA TYR A 21 -3.66 7.41 6.95
C TYR A 21 -4.52 8.36 6.13
N THR A 22 -4.73 8.04 4.86
CA THR A 22 -5.63 8.78 3.97
C THR A 22 -6.36 7.81 3.05
N CYS A 23 -7.46 8.24 2.45
CA CYS A 23 -8.14 7.44 1.44
C CYS A 23 -7.42 7.59 0.09
N VAL A 24 -7.28 6.48 -0.62
CA VAL A 24 -6.73 6.41 -1.97
C VAL A 24 -7.66 5.56 -2.81
N ASN A 25 -7.93 6.00 -4.04
CA ASN A 25 -8.54 5.14 -5.05
C ASN A 25 -7.48 4.75 -6.09
N ASP A 26 -7.20 3.46 -6.19
CA ASP A 26 -6.24 2.88 -7.15
C ASP A 26 -6.98 2.51 -8.44
N VAL A 27 -7.23 3.52 -9.27
CA VAL A 27 -7.96 3.35 -10.52
C VAL A 27 -7.12 2.52 -11.48
N THR A 28 -7.74 1.54 -12.11
CA THR A 28 -7.07 0.63 -13.04
C THR A 28 -7.86 0.55 -14.34
N ALA A 29 -7.23 0.93 -15.45
CA ALA A 29 -7.77 0.70 -16.78
C ALA A 29 -7.36 -0.71 -17.23
N VAL A 30 -8.15 -1.69 -16.79
CA VAL A 30 -7.86 -3.13 -16.89
C VAL A 30 -7.59 -3.57 -18.32
N GLU A 31 -8.19 -2.92 -19.31
CA GLU A 31 -7.97 -3.16 -20.73
C GLU A 31 -6.50 -3.00 -21.14
N PHE A 32 -5.79 -2.00 -20.59
CA PHE A 32 -4.38 -1.75 -20.91
C PHE A 32 -3.42 -2.70 -20.21
N LEU A 33 -3.87 -3.45 -19.20
CA LEU A 33 -3.05 -4.47 -18.54
C LEU A 33 -2.72 -5.62 -19.50
N PHE A 34 -3.63 -5.92 -20.44
CA PHE A 34 -3.53 -7.06 -21.36
C PHE A 34 -3.32 -6.66 -22.82
N GLU A 35 -3.10 -5.37 -23.08
CA GLU A 35 -2.87 -4.85 -24.42
C GLU A 35 -1.62 -5.48 -25.06
N ASP A 36 -0.54 -5.60 -24.29
CA ASP A 36 0.62 -6.39 -24.67
C ASP A 36 0.45 -7.84 -24.17
N LYS A 37 0.23 -8.76 -25.10
CA LYS A 37 0.04 -10.18 -24.79
C LYS A 37 1.30 -10.87 -24.26
N ALA A 38 2.48 -10.31 -24.54
CA ALA A 38 3.75 -10.86 -24.09
C ALA A 38 4.08 -10.43 -22.66
N PHE A 39 3.60 -9.25 -22.22
CA PHE A 39 3.93 -8.71 -20.91
C PHE A 39 2.84 -7.82 -20.33
N GLN A 40 2.31 -8.22 -19.17
CA GLN A 40 1.35 -7.42 -18.40
C GLN A 40 2.03 -6.21 -17.76
N GLN A 41 1.68 -5.01 -18.21
CA GLN A 41 2.26 -3.75 -17.73
C GLN A 41 1.36 -3.05 -16.70
N TRP A 42 1.66 -3.23 -15.41
CA TRP A 42 0.91 -2.57 -14.33
C TRP A 42 1.10 -1.04 -14.30
N THR A 43 2.30 -0.55 -14.62
CA THR A 43 2.56 0.89 -14.69
C THR A 43 1.69 1.55 -15.75
N ARG A 44 1.46 0.88 -16.89
CA ARG A 44 0.61 1.41 -17.97
C ARG A 44 -0.83 1.53 -17.52
N CYS A 45 -1.40 0.49 -16.90
CA CYS A 45 -2.83 0.50 -16.54
C CYS A 45 -3.16 1.30 -15.27
N LYS A 46 -2.16 1.72 -14.49
CA LYS A 46 -2.33 2.47 -13.23
C LYS A 46 -1.77 3.90 -13.25
N GLY A 47 -0.95 4.24 -14.23
CA GLY A 47 -0.14 5.46 -14.23
C GLY A 47 -0.71 6.65 -15.01
N PHE A 48 -1.95 6.60 -15.46
CA PHE A 48 -2.56 7.73 -16.18
C PHE A 48 -2.84 8.92 -15.26
N ASP A 49 -2.87 10.12 -15.84
CA ASP A 49 -3.33 11.31 -15.13
C ASP A 49 -4.70 11.04 -14.50
N THR A 50 -4.88 11.46 -13.25
CA THR A 50 -6.08 11.28 -12.41
C THR A 50 -6.32 9.90 -11.79
N PHE A 51 -5.46 8.89 -12.02
CA PHE A 51 -5.72 7.51 -11.56
C PHE A 51 -5.40 7.23 -10.08
N THR A 52 -4.85 8.21 -9.36
CA THR A 52 -4.64 8.11 -7.91
C THR A 52 -5.26 9.28 -7.17
N PRO A 53 -6.60 9.41 -7.14
CA PRO A 53 -7.25 10.34 -6.22
C PRO A 53 -6.86 10.00 -4.78
N ILE A 54 -6.32 10.99 -4.07
CA ILE A 54 -5.80 10.86 -2.70
C ILE A 54 -6.36 12.00 -1.85
N GLY A 55 -6.74 11.71 -0.60
CA GLY A 55 -7.24 12.71 0.35
C GLY A 55 -8.58 12.34 0.99
N PRO A 56 -9.38 13.33 1.44
CA PRO A 56 -9.14 14.79 1.36
C PRO A 56 -8.10 15.29 2.38
N CYS A 57 -7.74 14.48 3.36
CA CYS A 57 -6.75 14.83 4.39
C CYS A 57 -5.99 13.58 4.85
N ILE A 58 -4.95 13.79 5.64
CA ILE A 58 -4.26 12.72 6.36
C ILE A 58 -4.76 12.74 7.80
N ALA A 59 -5.35 11.64 8.25
CA ALA A 59 -5.78 11.44 9.62
C ALA A 59 -4.66 10.79 10.46
N THR A 60 -4.33 11.42 11.58
CA THR A 60 -3.26 10.99 12.50
C THR A 60 -3.84 10.48 13.82
N GLY A 61 -3.10 9.64 14.54
CA GLY A 61 -3.49 9.19 15.89
C GLY A 61 -4.69 8.24 15.93
N ILE A 62 -4.98 7.57 14.81
CA ILE A 62 -6.08 6.61 14.69
C ILE A 62 -5.55 5.17 14.68
N ASP A 63 -6.36 4.25 15.22
CA ASP A 63 -6.08 2.81 15.22
C ASP A 63 -6.62 2.19 13.91
N PRO A 64 -5.75 1.70 13.01
CA PRO A 64 -6.19 1.13 11.74
C PRO A 64 -7.08 -0.10 11.91
N ALA A 65 -6.95 -0.87 13.01
CA ALA A 65 -7.76 -2.07 13.23
C ALA A 65 -9.26 -1.75 13.45
N ARG A 66 -9.59 -0.48 13.70
CA ARG A 66 -10.97 0.00 13.89
C ARG A 66 -11.54 0.71 12.65
N MET A 67 -10.77 0.80 11.57
CA MET A 67 -11.18 1.50 10.35
C MET A 67 -11.99 0.58 9.43
N GLN A 68 -12.75 1.22 8.55
CA GLN A 68 -13.52 0.57 7.49
C GLN A 68 -13.26 1.30 6.18
N VAL A 69 -13.10 0.54 5.10
CA VAL A 69 -12.93 1.06 3.74
C VAL A 69 -14.22 0.83 2.99
N LYS A 70 -14.78 1.90 2.43
CA LYS A 70 -16.02 1.86 1.67
C LYS A 70 -15.88 2.58 0.35
N ALA A 71 -16.33 1.96 -0.73
CA ALA A 71 -16.46 2.60 -2.04
C ALA A 71 -17.94 2.72 -2.38
N VAL A 72 -18.39 3.95 -2.63
CA VAL A 72 -19.76 4.27 -3.03
C VAL A 72 -19.73 4.88 -4.42
N GLN A 73 -20.48 4.29 -5.34
CA GLN A 73 -20.58 4.74 -6.73
C GLN A 73 -22.06 4.99 -7.04
N ASN A 74 -22.40 6.23 -7.44
CA ASN A 74 -23.77 6.61 -7.77
C ASN A 74 -24.81 6.28 -6.67
N GLY A 75 -24.42 6.41 -5.40
CA GLY A 75 -25.27 6.10 -4.25
C GLY A 75 -25.28 4.63 -3.83
N GLU A 76 -24.67 3.73 -4.62
CA GLU A 76 -24.60 2.30 -4.33
C GLU A 76 -23.26 1.91 -3.71
N THR A 77 -23.29 1.06 -2.69
CA THR A 77 -22.06 0.52 -2.10
C THR A 77 -21.50 -0.58 -3.00
N ARG A 78 -20.26 -0.42 -3.46
CA ARG A 78 -19.55 -1.39 -4.31
C ARG A 78 -18.49 -2.19 -3.54
N GLN A 79 -17.93 -1.60 -2.49
CA GLN A 79 -16.98 -2.25 -1.58
C GLN A 79 -17.26 -1.78 -0.16
N ASP A 80 -17.15 -2.69 0.80
CA ASP A 80 -17.34 -2.40 2.22
C ASP A 80 -16.58 -3.43 3.07
N TYR A 81 -15.42 -3.06 3.59
CA TYR A 81 -14.51 -3.99 4.27
C TYR A 81 -13.88 -3.36 5.51
N PRO A 82 -13.87 -4.04 6.66
CA PRO A 82 -13.11 -3.60 7.81
C PRO A 82 -11.61 -3.80 7.55
N VAL A 83 -10.80 -2.83 7.96
CA VAL A 83 -9.34 -2.89 7.80
C VAL A 83 -8.72 -4.03 8.63
N SER A 84 -9.40 -4.49 9.67
CA SER A 84 -9.02 -5.68 10.44
C SER A 84 -9.02 -6.97 9.62
N ASP A 85 -9.68 -7.01 8.46
CA ASP A 85 -9.73 -8.16 7.55
C ASP A 85 -8.58 -8.19 6.54
N MET A 86 -7.68 -7.20 6.58
CA MET A 86 -6.48 -7.23 5.74
C MET A 86 -5.59 -8.42 6.09
N ILE A 87 -5.20 -9.20 5.07
CA ILE A 87 -4.24 -10.32 5.18
C ILE A 87 -2.94 -9.86 5.86
N PHE A 88 -2.48 -8.65 5.53
CA PHE A 88 -1.37 -7.97 6.17
C PHE A 88 -1.82 -6.61 6.67
N SER A 89 -1.70 -6.36 7.96
CA SER A 89 -1.96 -5.04 8.55
C SER A 89 -1.05 -3.96 7.94
N PRO A 90 -1.45 -2.67 7.99
CA PRO A 90 -0.61 -1.58 7.49
C PRO A 90 0.80 -1.58 8.08
N LEU A 91 0.95 -1.92 9.36
CA LEU A 91 2.24 -2.04 10.04
C LEU A 91 3.10 -3.17 9.44
N GLN A 92 2.49 -4.31 9.11
CA GLN A 92 3.19 -5.42 8.46
C GLN A 92 3.64 -5.03 7.05
N ILE A 93 2.80 -4.34 6.27
CA ILE A 93 3.13 -3.88 4.92
C ILE A 93 4.35 -2.94 4.96
N VAL A 94 4.33 -1.92 5.83
CA VAL A 94 5.46 -0.98 5.99
C VAL A 94 6.73 -1.72 6.42
N SER A 95 6.63 -2.64 7.39
CA SER A 95 7.76 -3.48 7.82
C SER A 95 8.37 -4.28 6.66
N MET A 96 7.52 -4.88 5.80
CA MET A 96 7.96 -5.67 4.65
C MET A 96 8.67 -4.82 3.60
N ILE A 97 8.17 -3.62 3.33
CA ILE A 97 8.79 -2.68 2.39
C ILE A 97 10.16 -2.24 2.91
N LEU A 98 10.25 -1.84 4.19
CA LEU A 98 11.50 -1.35 4.80
C LEU A 98 12.57 -2.42 4.96
N THR A 99 12.18 -3.68 5.13
CA THR A 99 13.13 -4.80 5.28
C THR A 99 13.60 -5.37 3.94
N THR A 100 12.98 -4.97 2.83
CA THR A 100 13.40 -5.35 1.48
C THR A 100 14.67 -4.56 1.12
N ARG A 101 15.83 -5.25 1.09
CA ARG A 101 17.20 -4.71 0.96
C ARG A 101 17.52 -3.87 -0.30
N HIS A 102 16.54 -3.54 -1.14
CA HIS A 102 16.78 -2.87 -2.42
C HIS A 102 16.27 -1.42 -2.49
N TYR A 103 15.61 -0.88 -1.45
CA TYR A 103 14.93 0.41 -1.55
C TYR A 103 15.36 1.51 -0.58
N VAL A 104 16.23 1.22 0.40
CA VAL A 104 16.79 2.26 1.27
C VAL A 104 18.11 2.72 0.69
N ARG A 105 18.09 3.82 -0.08
CA ARG A 105 19.29 4.64 -0.26
C ARG A 105 19.51 5.37 1.06
N GLU A 106 20.56 4.99 1.78
CA GLU A 106 21.08 5.83 2.87
C GLU A 106 21.44 7.18 2.25
N THR A 107 20.79 8.25 2.72
CA THR A 107 21.23 9.64 2.51
C THR A 107 22.16 10.06 3.63
#